data_AF-A0A812IQP4-F1
#
_entry.id   AF-A0A812IQP4-F1
#
_cell.length_a   1.000
_cell.length_b   1.000
_cell.length_c   1.000
_cell.angle_alpha   90.00
_cell.angle_beta   90.00
_cell.angle_gamma   90.00
#
_symmetry.space_group_name_H-M   'P 1'
#
loop_
_entity.id
_entity.type
_entity.pdbx_description
1 polymer ?
#
loop_
_entity_poly.entity_id
_entity_poly.type
_entity_poly.pdbx_seq_one_letter_code
_entity_poly.pdbx_strand_id
1 'polypeptide(L)'
;MFAAETANAKAPKTQTNVGRAEREFILHLVQLKASRRFKATAALGRNTPVRGAQAWLKCVVVWGNVFIPPLLGATAKLLPCYGTQEGGQRILMYEAAVSTSCASTLGDAVGLPRFWLAVGTTAVLTLLGPVLWLCLAASDPAKKHVREREETVAFLVAGYEPKYRWWEVTVLFRKSAIYVVATWFPMSWAPGAHLVYLALIVATAELIHTTFQPYHSSLLDRIESQALCAALIGLLLVASLFIKWPFMPYAIYLTSCGMLCVVTAGAYLHFLFWGRFTI
;
A
#
# COMPACT_ATOMS: atom_id res chain seq x y z
N MET A 1 -21.02 -19.94 -54.12
CA MET A 1 -21.50 -18.54 -54.12
C MET A 1 -21.43 -18.06 -52.68
N PHE A 2 -20.55 -17.17 -52.22
CA PHE A 2 -19.56 -16.29 -52.83
C PHE A 2 -18.32 -16.29 -51.91
N ALA A 3 -17.13 -16.36 -52.51
CA ALA A 3 -15.86 -16.12 -51.84
C ALA A 3 -15.62 -14.60 -51.75
N ALA A 4 -15.03 -14.14 -50.65
CA ALA A 4 -14.46 -12.79 -50.55
C ALA A 4 -13.19 -12.85 -49.69
N GLU A 5 -12.08 -13.05 -50.39
CA GLU A 5 -10.71 -13.07 -49.91
C GLU A 5 -10.22 -11.62 -49.78
N THR A 6 -9.97 -11.16 -48.56
CA THR A 6 -9.43 -9.82 -48.30
C THR A 6 -7.93 -9.93 -47.99
N ALA A 7 -7.13 -9.45 -48.94
CA ALA A 7 -5.68 -9.38 -48.86
C ALA A 7 -5.23 -8.41 -47.76
N ASN A 8 -4.44 -8.91 -46.81
CA ASN A 8 -3.91 -8.14 -45.69
C ASN A 8 -2.49 -7.67 -46.04
N ALA A 9 -2.35 -6.42 -46.46
CA ALA A 9 -1.08 -5.81 -46.83
C ALA A 9 -0.24 -5.51 -45.58
N LYS A 10 0.87 -6.23 -45.42
CA LYS A 10 1.80 -6.11 -44.29
C LYS A 10 2.77 -4.94 -44.55
N ALA A 11 2.57 -3.82 -43.85
CA ALA A 11 3.47 -2.67 -43.91
C ALA A 11 4.84 -2.99 -43.27
N PRO A 12 5.96 -2.53 -43.86
CA PRO A 12 7.30 -2.72 -43.30
C PRO A 12 7.50 -1.85 -42.05
N LYS A 13 7.79 -2.49 -40.92
CA LYS A 13 8.18 -1.81 -39.67
C LYS A 13 9.65 -1.41 -39.75
N THR A 14 9.91 -0.14 -40.02
CA THR A 14 11.24 0.48 -39.91
C THR A 14 11.57 0.67 -38.43
N GLN A 15 12.22 -0.33 -37.83
CA GLN A 15 12.79 -0.22 -36.47
C GLN A 15 14.04 0.67 -36.52
N THR A 16 13.95 1.85 -35.92
CA THR A 16 15.05 2.79 -35.75
C THR A 16 16.05 2.25 -34.72
N ASN A 17 17.23 1.81 -35.19
CA ASN A 17 18.32 1.23 -34.39
C ASN A 17 18.97 2.20 -33.37
N VAL A 18 18.52 3.45 -33.29
CA VAL A 18 19.12 4.50 -32.43
C VAL A 18 18.89 4.20 -30.93
N GLY A 19 17.78 3.56 -30.55
CA GLY A 19 17.47 3.28 -29.14
C GLY A 19 18.22 2.10 -28.50
N ARG A 20 18.95 1.30 -29.29
CA ARG A 20 19.68 0.12 -28.75
C ARG A 20 21.05 0.50 -28.18
N ALA A 21 21.75 1.44 -28.81
CA ALA A 21 23.07 1.89 -28.38
C ALA A 21 23.03 2.70 -27.07
N GLU A 22 22.01 3.53 -26.87
CA GLU A 22 21.87 4.29 -25.61
C GLU A 22 21.58 3.40 -24.40
N ARG A 23 20.83 2.30 -24.58
CA ARG A 23 20.54 1.34 -23.49
C ARG A 23 21.79 0.58 -23.05
N GLU A 24 22.64 0.17 -23.99
CA GLU A 24 23.91 -0.51 -23.71
C GLU A 24 24.88 0.41 -22.93
N PHE A 25 24.94 1.70 -23.30
CA PHE A 25 25.81 2.67 -22.64
C PHE A 25 25.39 2.98 -21.18
N ILE A 26 24.08 3.10 -20.92
CA ILE A 26 23.55 3.31 -19.57
C ILE A 26 23.83 2.08 -18.69
N LEU A 27 23.67 0.86 -19.22
CA LEU A 27 23.99 -0.38 -18.49
C LEU A 27 25.47 -0.48 -18.11
N HIS A 28 26.38 -0.11 -19.02
CA HIS A 28 27.81 -0.10 -18.73
C HIS A 28 28.22 0.95 -17.68
N LEU A 29 27.62 2.13 -17.70
CA LEU A 29 27.86 3.17 -16.70
C LEU A 29 27.36 2.77 -15.30
N VAL A 30 26.21 2.10 -15.22
CA VAL A 30 25.67 1.58 -13.95
C VAL A 30 26.56 0.47 -13.39
N GLN A 31 27.03 -0.45 -14.25
CA GLN A 31 27.95 -1.54 -13.86
C GLN A 31 29.31 -1.00 -13.36
N LEU A 32 29.89 -0.02 -14.05
CA LEU A 32 31.18 0.57 -13.66
C LEU A 32 31.10 1.38 -12.35
N LYS A 33 29.97 2.07 -12.11
CA LYS A 33 29.76 2.82 -10.85
C LYS A 33 29.52 1.88 -9.66
N ALA A 34 28.85 0.75 -9.87
CA ALA A 34 28.68 -0.29 -8.86
C ALA A 34 30.02 -0.97 -8.49
N SER A 35 30.86 -1.30 -9.49
CA SER A 35 32.14 -1.99 -9.28
C SER A 35 33.18 -1.14 -8.52
N ARG A 36 33.24 0.17 -8.79
CA ARG A 36 34.15 1.08 -8.06
C ARG A 36 33.73 1.31 -6.60
N ARG A 37 32.43 1.31 -6.30
CA ARG A 37 31.93 1.44 -4.90
C ARG A 37 32.22 0.21 -4.05
N PHE A 38 32.24 -0.98 -4.67
CA PHE A 38 32.51 -2.22 -3.95
C PHE A 38 33.99 -2.35 -3.53
N LYS A 39 34.94 -1.83 -4.32
CA LYS A 39 36.37 -1.87 -3.95
C LYS A 39 36.76 -0.86 -2.87
N ALA A 40 36.07 0.28 -2.78
CA ALA A 40 36.36 1.30 -1.76
C ALA A 40 35.88 0.88 -0.35
N THR A 41 34.85 0.03 -0.26
CA THR A 41 34.27 -0.41 1.02
C THR A 41 35.06 -1.55 1.69
N ALA A 42 35.87 -2.30 0.94
CA ALA A 42 36.66 -3.42 1.47
C ALA A 42 37.91 -2.99 2.27
N ALA A 43 38.41 -1.75 2.10
CA ALA A 43 39.67 -1.31 2.73
C ALA A 43 39.51 -0.67 4.12
N LEU A 44 38.28 -0.42 4.59
CA LEU A 44 38.01 0.23 5.88
C LEU A 44 37.36 -0.70 6.92
N GLY A 45 37.76 -1.96 6.92
CA GLY A 45 37.38 -2.98 7.90
C GLY A 45 38.07 -2.77 9.25
N ARG A 46 37.73 -1.70 9.98
CA ARG A 46 38.01 -1.59 11.42
C ARG A 46 36.69 -1.80 12.15
N ASN A 47 36.61 -2.91 12.90
CA ASN A 47 35.44 -3.38 13.63
C ASN A 47 35.03 -2.40 14.74
N THR A 48 34.25 -1.38 14.40
CA THR A 48 33.56 -0.56 15.41
C THR A 48 32.22 -1.25 15.74
N PRO A 49 32.00 -1.72 16.97
CA PRO A 49 30.78 -2.45 17.37
C PRO A 49 29.49 -1.65 17.14
N VAL A 50 29.58 -0.33 17.02
CA VAL A 50 28.46 0.59 16.74
C VAL A 50 27.79 0.33 15.36
N ARG A 51 28.53 -0.19 14.36
CA ARG A 51 27.96 -0.47 13.03
C ARG A 51 26.95 -1.63 13.04
N GLY A 52 27.12 -2.60 13.94
CA GLY A 52 26.24 -3.77 14.01
C GLY A 52 24.82 -3.42 14.46
N ALA A 53 24.70 -2.61 15.51
CA ALA A 53 23.40 -2.19 16.06
C ALA A 53 22.57 -1.39 15.04
N GLN A 54 23.18 -0.47 14.30
CA GLN A 54 22.49 0.31 13.27
C GLN A 54 22.03 -0.56 12.09
N ALA A 55 22.84 -1.53 11.66
CA ALA A 55 22.44 -2.44 10.58
C ALA A 55 21.23 -3.29 10.99
N TRP A 56 21.24 -3.82 12.22
CA TRP A 56 20.13 -4.60 12.74
C TRP A 56 18.84 -3.78 12.82
N LEU A 57 18.93 -2.57 13.35
CA LEU A 57 17.81 -1.65 13.49
C LEU A 57 17.16 -1.30 12.14
N LYS A 58 17.97 -1.13 11.09
CA LYS A 58 17.49 -0.95 9.71
C LYS A 58 16.71 -2.16 9.22
N CYS A 59 17.24 -3.37 9.44
CA CYS A 59 16.53 -4.61 9.09
C CYS A 59 15.18 -4.72 9.82
N VAL A 60 15.13 -4.35 11.11
CA VAL A 60 13.89 -4.38 11.91
C VAL A 60 12.85 -3.41 11.37
N VAL A 61 13.23 -2.21 10.91
CA VAL A 61 12.28 -1.26 10.30
C VAL A 61 11.69 -1.79 9.01
N VAL A 62 12.54 -2.27 8.11
CA VAL A 62 12.10 -2.81 6.82
C VAL A 62 11.20 -4.01 7.06
N TRP A 63 11.57 -4.88 8.01
CA TRP A 63 10.76 -6.01 8.43
C TRP A 63 9.42 -5.54 9.01
N GLY A 64 9.42 -4.57 9.93
CA GLY A 64 8.20 -4.02 10.51
C GLY A 64 7.24 -3.47 9.46
N ASN A 65 7.74 -2.69 8.49
CA ASN A 65 6.94 -2.13 7.42
C ASN A 65 6.28 -3.18 6.51
N VAL A 66 6.89 -4.36 6.38
CA VAL A 66 6.38 -5.47 5.55
C VAL A 66 5.45 -6.38 6.33
N PHE A 67 5.80 -6.73 7.58
CA PHE A 67 5.13 -7.78 8.34
C PHE A 67 4.09 -7.27 9.33
N ILE A 68 4.16 -6.03 9.81
CA ILE A 68 3.16 -5.51 10.78
C ILE A 68 1.74 -5.52 10.19
N PRO A 69 1.48 -5.02 8.96
CA PRO A 69 0.13 -5.03 8.39
C PRO A 69 -0.51 -6.44 8.30
N PRO A 70 0.15 -7.48 7.73
CA PRO A 70 -0.43 -8.82 7.71
C PRO A 70 -0.50 -9.47 9.09
N LEU A 71 0.43 -9.19 10.02
CA LEU A 71 0.34 -9.68 11.40
C LEU A 71 -0.88 -9.08 12.12
N LEU A 72 -1.15 -7.79 11.95
CA LEU A 72 -2.35 -7.15 12.48
C LEU A 72 -3.62 -7.77 11.89
N GLY A 73 -3.65 -8.02 10.58
CA GLY A 73 -4.71 -8.79 9.94
C GLY A 73 -4.87 -10.20 10.55
N ALA A 74 -3.77 -10.91 10.79
CA ALA A 74 -3.81 -12.24 11.40
C ALA A 74 -4.35 -12.20 12.84
N THR A 75 -3.95 -11.22 13.65
CA THR A 75 -4.49 -11.03 15.01
C THR A 75 -5.96 -10.64 14.99
N ALA A 76 -6.39 -9.88 13.99
CA ALA A 76 -7.79 -9.50 13.80
C ALA A 76 -8.69 -10.71 13.54
N LYS A 77 -8.17 -11.85 13.07
CA LYS A 77 -8.94 -13.11 12.87
C LYS A 77 -9.47 -13.72 14.16
N LEU A 78 -8.89 -13.36 15.30
CA LEU A 78 -9.26 -13.91 16.62
C LEU A 78 -10.56 -13.31 17.19
N LEU A 79 -11.08 -12.25 16.57
CA LEU A 79 -12.21 -11.46 17.07
C LEU A 79 -13.55 -11.71 16.34
N PRO A 80 -13.62 -11.75 14.99
CA PRO A 80 -14.90 -11.75 14.30
C PRO A 80 -15.63 -13.07 14.50
N CYS A 81 -16.84 -12.91 14.98
CA CYS A 81 -17.82 -13.96 15.11
C CYS A 81 -18.91 -13.79 14.09
N TYR A 82 -19.40 -14.90 13.55
CA TYR A 82 -20.49 -14.88 12.60
C TYR A 82 -21.62 -15.83 13.01
N GLY A 83 -22.86 -15.40 12.78
CA GLY A 83 -24.06 -16.23 12.94
C GLY A 83 -24.79 -16.40 11.60
N THR A 84 -24.96 -17.64 11.15
CA THR A 84 -25.62 -17.97 9.88
C THR A 84 -27.15 -17.84 9.93
N GLN A 85 -27.75 -17.84 11.12
CA GLN A 85 -29.20 -17.79 11.34
C GLN A 85 -29.55 -16.89 12.53
N GLU A 86 -30.71 -16.23 12.48
CA GLU A 86 -31.28 -15.54 13.63
C GLU A 86 -31.51 -16.55 14.78
N GLY A 87 -30.84 -16.34 15.91
CA GLY A 87 -30.92 -17.22 17.08
C GLY A 87 -30.05 -18.49 17.01
N GLY A 88 -29.32 -18.72 15.92
CA GLY A 88 -28.40 -19.86 15.80
C GLY A 88 -27.09 -19.69 16.58
N GLN A 89 -26.38 -20.80 16.81
CA GLN A 89 -25.02 -20.75 17.36
C GLN A 89 -24.11 -19.92 16.44
N ARG A 90 -23.39 -18.98 17.04
CA ARG A 90 -22.36 -18.21 16.34
C ARG A 90 -21.05 -19.00 16.32
N ILE A 91 -20.43 -19.10 15.16
CA ILE A 91 -19.18 -19.84 14.94
C ILE A 91 -18.08 -18.82 14.60
N LEU A 92 -16.85 -19.13 15.00
CA LEU A 92 -15.70 -18.31 14.62
C LEU A 92 -15.45 -18.40 13.12
N MET A 93 -15.21 -17.27 12.48
CA MET A 93 -15.16 -17.22 11.01
C MET A 93 -13.94 -17.94 10.41
N TYR A 94 -12.81 -17.97 11.13
CA TYR A 94 -11.53 -18.46 10.64
C TYR A 94 -11.03 -19.73 11.34
N GLU A 95 -11.80 -20.29 12.28
CA GLU A 95 -11.43 -21.50 12.99
C GLU A 95 -12.42 -22.62 12.62
N ALA A 96 -11.90 -23.67 12.00
CA ALA A 96 -12.70 -24.82 11.56
C ALA A 96 -13.09 -25.75 12.73
N ALA A 97 -12.56 -25.52 13.93
CA ALA A 97 -12.93 -26.27 15.11
C ALA A 97 -14.31 -25.80 15.59
N VAL A 98 -15.34 -26.60 15.29
CA VAL A 98 -16.76 -26.31 15.55
C VAL A 98 -17.09 -26.09 17.04
N SER A 99 -16.17 -26.41 17.97
CA SER A 99 -16.42 -26.37 19.41
C SER A 99 -16.14 -25.05 20.11
N THR A 100 -15.47 -24.06 19.48
CA THR A 100 -15.18 -22.79 20.16
C THR A 100 -16.39 -21.86 20.14
N SER A 101 -17.08 -21.78 21.28
CA SER A 101 -18.21 -20.87 21.46
C SER A 101 -17.79 -19.43 21.18
N CYS A 102 -18.59 -18.75 20.35
CA CYS A 102 -18.45 -17.33 20.13
C CYS A 102 -19.22 -16.54 21.20
N ALA A 103 -18.63 -15.43 21.66
CA ALA A 103 -19.30 -14.42 22.47
C ALA A 103 -20.38 -13.68 21.67
N SER A 104 -21.61 -13.64 22.17
CA SER A 104 -22.71 -12.94 21.51
C SER A 104 -22.67 -11.43 21.78
N THR A 105 -22.13 -11.04 22.93
CA THR A 105 -21.97 -9.65 23.36
C THR A 105 -20.48 -9.29 23.53
N LEU A 106 -20.18 -7.99 23.50
CA LEU A 106 -18.84 -7.49 23.81
C LEU A 106 -18.40 -7.87 25.25
N GLY A 107 -19.34 -7.88 26.20
CA GLY A 107 -19.07 -8.29 27.58
C GLY A 107 -18.57 -9.73 27.68
N ASP A 108 -19.23 -10.65 26.97
CA ASP A 108 -18.80 -12.04 26.90
C ASP A 108 -17.46 -12.17 26.18
N ALA A 109 -17.21 -11.35 25.16
CA ALA A 109 -15.97 -11.38 24.39
C ALA A 109 -14.77 -10.97 25.25
N VAL A 110 -14.92 -9.95 26.09
CA VAL A 110 -13.88 -9.48 27.03
C VAL A 110 -13.53 -10.54 28.07
N GLY A 111 -14.46 -11.44 28.41
CA GLY A 111 -14.18 -12.57 29.30
C GLY A 111 -13.28 -13.65 28.68
N LEU A 112 -13.08 -13.64 27.35
CA LEU A 112 -12.34 -14.69 26.66
C LEU A 112 -10.83 -14.37 26.61
N PRO A 113 -9.94 -15.34 26.89
CA PRO A 113 -8.49 -15.12 26.85
C PRO A 113 -7.99 -14.70 25.45
N ARG A 114 -8.65 -15.16 24.39
CA ARG A 114 -8.33 -14.78 23.01
C ARG A 114 -8.52 -13.29 22.72
N PHE A 115 -9.48 -12.64 23.39
CA PHE A 115 -9.72 -11.21 23.21
C PHE A 115 -8.51 -10.42 23.71
N TRP A 116 -8.05 -10.73 24.93
CA TRP A 116 -6.88 -10.10 25.50
C TRP A 116 -5.60 -10.41 24.74
N LEU A 117 -5.46 -11.64 24.20
CA LEU A 117 -4.36 -11.98 23.31
C LEU A 117 -4.39 -11.13 22.03
N ALA A 118 -5.55 -10.98 21.39
CA ALA A 118 -5.72 -10.18 20.18
C ALA A 118 -5.44 -8.69 20.45
N VAL A 119 -6.02 -8.13 21.51
CA VAL A 119 -5.84 -6.73 21.92
C VAL A 119 -4.39 -6.47 22.32
N GLY A 120 -3.80 -7.34 23.14
CA GLY A 120 -2.41 -7.23 23.57
C GLY A 120 -1.45 -7.29 22.40
N THR A 121 -1.61 -8.27 21.50
CA THR A 121 -0.76 -8.39 20.31
C THR A 121 -0.96 -7.20 19.37
N THR A 122 -2.20 -6.75 19.17
CA THR A 122 -2.50 -5.55 18.38
C THR A 122 -1.83 -4.32 18.96
N ALA A 123 -1.99 -4.08 20.26
CA ALA A 123 -1.36 -2.96 20.97
C ALA A 123 0.16 -3.01 20.86
N VAL A 124 0.77 -4.19 21.06
CA VAL A 124 2.22 -4.35 20.88
C VAL A 124 2.62 -4.04 19.45
N LEU A 125 1.97 -4.60 18.43
CA LEU A 125 2.33 -4.36 17.02
C LEU A 125 2.15 -2.89 16.60
N THR A 126 1.05 -2.26 17.03
CA THR A 126 0.73 -0.85 16.71
C THR A 126 1.57 0.13 17.52
N LEU A 127 2.09 -0.23 18.69
CA LEU A 127 3.05 0.61 19.41
C LEU A 127 4.46 0.38 18.88
N LEU A 128 4.88 -0.88 18.76
CA LEU A 128 6.26 -1.22 18.42
C LEU A 128 6.66 -0.68 17.04
N GLY A 129 5.80 -0.76 16.02
CA GLY A 129 6.12 -0.24 14.68
C GLY A 129 6.29 1.28 14.65
N PRO A 130 5.22 2.06 14.84
CA PRO A 130 5.24 3.52 14.90
C PRO A 130 6.24 4.10 15.90
N VAL A 131 6.32 3.57 17.13
CA VAL A 131 7.24 4.10 18.14
C VAL A 131 8.68 3.82 17.74
N LEU A 132 9.01 2.60 17.30
CA LEU A 132 10.36 2.31 16.81
C LEU A 132 10.72 3.23 15.64
N TRP A 133 9.78 3.47 14.73
CA TRP A 133 9.97 4.37 13.61
C TRP A 133 10.23 5.82 14.05
N LEU A 134 9.42 6.34 14.97
CA LEU A 134 9.59 7.68 15.53
C LEU A 134 10.89 7.81 16.32
N CYS A 135 11.27 6.80 17.10
CA CYS A 135 12.56 6.74 17.79
C CYS A 135 13.72 6.84 16.80
N LEU A 136 13.62 6.22 15.63
CA LEU A 136 14.65 6.29 14.59
C LEU A 136 14.70 7.64 13.90
N ALA A 137 13.53 8.19 13.58
CA ALA A 137 13.43 9.52 13.01
C ALA A 137 14.00 10.58 13.97
N ALA A 138 13.82 10.39 15.28
CA ALA A 138 14.36 11.26 16.33
C ALA A 138 15.85 11.04 16.58
N SER A 139 16.32 9.79 16.49
CA SER A 139 17.72 9.42 16.76
C SER A 139 18.67 9.74 15.61
N ASP A 140 18.16 10.11 14.43
CA ASP A 140 18.95 10.46 13.24
C ASP A 140 19.87 11.68 13.53
N PRO A 141 21.18 11.46 13.78
CA PRO A 141 22.11 12.54 14.10
C PRO A 141 22.49 13.35 12.86
N ALA A 142 22.00 12.97 11.66
CA ALA A 142 22.25 13.64 10.40
C ALA A 142 21.65 15.05 10.30
N LYS A 143 21.01 15.57 11.37
CA LYS A 143 20.74 17.02 11.49
C LYS A 143 22.02 17.87 11.48
N LYS A 144 23.20 17.31 11.79
CA LYS A 144 24.43 18.11 11.92
C LYS A 144 25.32 18.17 10.66
N HIS A 145 25.34 17.18 9.78
CA HIS A 145 26.24 17.18 8.60
C HIS A 145 25.51 16.76 7.32
N VAL A 146 25.08 17.76 6.55
CA VAL A 146 24.26 17.64 5.32
C VAL A 146 24.98 16.93 4.15
N ARG A 147 26.28 16.64 4.23
CA ARG A 147 27.10 16.44 3.02
C ARG A 147 27.60 15.00 2.73
N GLU A 148 27.48 14.05 3.65
CA GLU A 148 27.84 12.64 3.40
C GLU A 148 26.67 11.73 3.75
N ARG A 149 25.67 11.66 2.87
CA ARG A 149 24.41 10.95 3.10
C ARG A 149 24.24 9.79 2.12
N GLU A 150 24.96 8.69 2.36
CA GLU A 150 24.68 7.37 1.77
C GLU A 150 24.21 6.36 2.82
N GLU A 151 23.39 6.80 3.78
CA GLU A 151 22.85 5.90 4.78
C GLU A 151 21.50 5.34 4.35
N THR A 152 21.39 4.02 4.33
CA THR A 152 20.24 3.20 3.89
C THR A 152 18.88 3.61 4.47
N VAL A 153 18.81 4.29 5.63
CA VAL A 153 17.54 4.82 6.18
C VAL A 153 17.04 6.01 5.36
N ALA A 154 17.96 6.80 4.81
CA ALA A 154 17.64 7.84 3.88
C ALA A 154 16.89 7.28 2.67
N PHE A 155 17.06 6.02 2.26
CA PHE A 155 16.28 5.44 1.16
C PHE A 155 14.77 5.41 1.46
N LEU A 156 14.39 4.99 2.69
CA LEU A 156 12.97 4.93 3.10
C LEU A 156 12.35 6.32 3.25
N VAL A 157 13.16 7.34 3.58
CA VAL A 157 12.72 8.71 3.87
C VAL A 157 13.10 9.69 2.76
N ALA A 158 13.75 9.23 1.68
CA ALA A 158 14.40 10.08 0.67
C ALA A 158 13.41 10.97 -0.07
N GLY A 159 12.14 10.54 -0.15
CA GLY A 159 11.09 11.29 -0.83
C GLY A 159 10.43 12.37 0.01
N TYR A 160 10.51 12.30 1.35
CA TYR A 160 9.70 13.14 2.24
C TYR A 160 10.42 14.41 2.67
N GLU A 161 9.66 15.49 2.85
CA GLU A 161 10.19 16.70 3.48
C GLU A 161 10.54 16.42 4.96
N PRO A 162 11.57 17.10 5.52
CA PRO A 162 12.00 16.86 6.90
C PRO A 162 10.88 17.03 7.96
N LYS A 163 9.91 17.92 7.72
CA LYS A 163 8.75 18.13 8.61
C LYS A 163 7.70 17.03 8.54
N TYR A 164 7.69 16.23 7.48
CA TYR A 164 6.71 15.17 7.22
C TYR A 164 7.31 13.78 7.28
N ARG A 165 8.44 13.59 7.96
CA ARG A 165 9.04 12.26 8.17
C ARG A 165 8.01 11.29 8.76
N TRP A 166 7.19 11.72 9.72
CA TRP A 166 6.13 10.91 10.34
C TRP A 166 5.10 10.33 9.35
N TRP A 167 5.07 10.78 8.10
CA TRP A 167 4.17 10.27 7.06
C TRP A 167 4.26 8.76 6.84
N GLU A 168 5.45 8.17 7.01
CA GLU A 168 5.63 6.73 6.86
C GLU A 168 4.78 5.94 7.87
N VAL A 169 4.56 6.49 9.08
CA VAL A 169 3.65 5.92 10.08
C VAL A 169 2.21 5.92 9.57
N THR A 170 1.78 7.01 8.92
CA THR A 170 0.45 7.11 8.30
C THR A 170 0.27 6.07 7.20
N VAL A 171 1.28 5.87 6.36
CA VAL A 171 1.27 4.84 5.29
C VAL A 171 1.16 3.44 5.90
N LEU A 172 1.92 3.16 6.96
CA LEU A 172 1.87 1.88 7.66
C LEU A 172 0.51 1.63 8.33
N PHE A 173 -0.06 2.66 8.95
CA PHE A 173 -1.39 2.61 9.56
C PHE A 173 -2.47 2.32 8.51
N ARG A 174 -2.46 3.03 7.38
CA ARG A 174 -3.36 2.80 6.24
C ARG A 174 -3.30 1.35 5.76
N LYS A 175 -2.09 0.82 5.52
CA LYS A 175 -1.88 -0.58 5.09
C LYS A 175 -2.46 -1.55 6.13
N SER A 176 -2.18 -1.33 7.40
CA SER A 176 -2.65 -2.18 8.49
C SER A 176 -4.19 -2.18 8.60
N ALA A 177 -4.81 -1.01 8.49
CA ALA A 177 -6.26 -0.86 8.51
C ALA A 177 -6.94 -1.64 7.37
N ILE A 178 -6.36 -1.64 6.16
CA ILE A 178 -6.85 -2.43 5.03
C ILE A 178 -6.84 -3.93 5.35
N TYR A 179 -5.76 -4.46 5.94
CA TYR A 179 -5.68 -5.87 6.35
C TYR A 179 -6.69 -6.23 7.45
N VAL A 180 -6.90 -5.33 8.41
CA VAL A 180 -7.91 -5.52 9.47
C VAL A 180 -9.32 -5.54 8.88
N VAL A 181 -9.67 -4.59 8.02
CA VAL A 181 -10.98 -4.56 7.33
C VAL A 181 -11.20 -5.81 6.49
N ALA A 182 -10.19 -6.22 5.72
CA ALA A 182 -10.27 -7.44 4.91
C ALA A 182 -10.50 -8.71 5.76
N THR A 183 -10.10 -8.67 7.03
CA THR A 183 -10.28 -9.76 7.99
C THR A 183 -11.63 -9.69 8.70
N TRP A 184 -12.05 -8.52 9.15
CA TRP A 184 -13.34 -8.38 9.86
C TRP A 184 -14.54 -8.50 8.93
N PHE A 185 -14.40 -8.05 7.68
CA PHE A 185 -15.45 -8.04 6.69
C PHE A 185 -14.93 -8.74 5.44
N PRO A 186 -14.86 -10.07 5.39
CA PRO A 186 -14.44 -10.77 4.17
C PRO A 186 -15.38 -10.44 2.99
N MET A 187 -14.81 -10.37 1.79
CA MET A 187 -15.58 -10.08 0.57
C MET A 187 -16.68 -11.13 0.26
N SER A 188 -16.46 -12.38 0.68
CA SER A 188 -17.42 -13.48 0.47
C SER A 188 -18.69 -13.36 1.30
N TRP A 189 -18.66 -12.64 2.42
CA TRP A 189 -19.76 -12.62 3.39
C TRP A 189 -20.36 -11.23 3.58
N ALA A 190 -19.54 -10.20 3.78
CA ALA A 190 -19.99 -8.84 4.00
C ALA A 190 -19.37 -7.85 2.98
N PRO A 191 -19.58 -8.05 1.66
CA PRO A 191 -18.94 -7.24 0.63
C PRO A 191 -19.30 -5.75 0.75
N GLY A 192 -20.55 -5.42 1.12
CA GLY A 192 -20.96 -4.03 1.31
C GLY A 192 -20.18 -3.32 2.41
N ALA A 193 -20.11 -3.93 3.61
CA ALA A 193 -19.35 -3.37 4.73
C ALA A 193 -17.85 -3.27 4.39
N HIS A 194 -17.28 -4.31 3.78
CA HIS A 194 -15.89 -4.32 3.31
C HIS A 194 -15.58 -3.11 2.43
N LEU A 195 -16.39 -2.88 1.38
CA LEU A 195 -16.18 -1.78 0.44
C LEU A 195 -16.35 -0.41 1.09
N VAL A 196 -17.35 -0.24 1.97
CA VAL A 196 -17.58 1.03 2.69
C VAL A 196 -16.40 1.38 3.58
N TYR A 197 -15.90 0.43 4.38
CA TYR A 197 -14.75 0.68 5.26
C TYR A 197 -13.46 0.91 4.47
N LEU A 198 -13.22 0.19 3.37
CA LEU A 198 -12.08 0.46 2.49
C LEU A 198 -12.18 1.86 1.86
N ALA A 199 -13.35 2.24 1.36
CA ALA A 199 -13.56 3.57 0.78
C ALA A 199 -13.30 4.68 1.81
N LEU A 200 -13.75 4.50 3.06
CA LEU A 200 -13.48 5.43 4.15
C LEU A 200 -11.98 5.57 4.45
N ILE A 201 -11.24 4.45 4.51
CA ILE A 201 -9.78 4.46 4.74
C ILE A 201 -9.06 5.18 3.59
N VAL A 202 -9.43 4.91 2.34
CA VAL A 202 -8.78 5.55 1.18
C VAL A 202 -9.13 7.04 1.10
N ALA A 203 -10.40 7.40 1.33
CA ALA A 203 -10.84 8.80 1.33
C ALA A 203 -10.17 9.63 2.43
N THR A 204 -10.05 9.08 3.64
CA THR A 204 -9.32 9.75 4.74
C THR A 204 -7.84 9.89 4.42
N ALA A 205 -7.21 8.86 3.84
CA ALA A 205 -5.83 8.95 3.40
C ALA A 205 -5.62 10.02 2.31
N GLU A 206 -6.54 10.13 1.35
CA GLU A 206 -6.49 11.16 0.30
C GLU A 206 -6.66 12.56 0.87
N LEU A 207 -7.60 12.75 1.81
CA LEU A 207 -7.81 14.04 2.48
C LEU A 207 -6.56 14.48 3.25
N ILE A 208 -5.96 13.55 4.00
CA ILE A 208 -4.73 13.82 4.75
C ILE A 208 -3.58 14.12 3.75
N HIS A 209 -3.44 13.35 2.68
CA HIS A 209 -2.37 13.52 1.68
C HIS A 209 -2.45 14.87 0.96
N THR A 210 -3.65 15.24 0.48
CA THR A 210 -3.90 16.53 -0.19
C THR A 210 -3.68 17.73 0.72
N THR A 211 -3.88 17.57 2.04
CA THR A 211 -3.65 18.62 3.05
C THR A 211 -2.16 18.82 3.35
N PHE A 212 -1.39 17.73 3.48
CA PHE A 212 -0.01 17.82 3.94
C PHE A 212 1.04 17.88 2.83
N GLN A 213 0.81 17.20 1.69
CA GLN A 213 1.75 17.08 0.57
C GLN A 213 3.17 16.73 1.07
N PRO A 214 3.37 15.51 1.56
CA PRO A 214 4.55 15.14 2.34
C PRO A 214 5.84 15.06 1.54
N TYR A 215 5.77 15.00 0.20
CA TYR A 215 6.93 14.74 -0.64
C TYR A 215 7.69 16.02 -1.01
N HIS A 216 9.00 15.91 -1.21
CA HIS A 216 9.83 17.03 -1.66
C HIS A 216 9.60 17.38 -3.14
N SER A 217 9.20 16.37 -3.93
CA SER A 217 8.89 16.54 -5.35
C SER A 217 7.38 16.61 -5.53
N SER A 218 6.89 17.73 -6.05
CA SER A 218 5.47 17.94 -6.36
C SER A 218 4.91 16.93 -7.36
N LEU A 219 5.77 16.34 -8.20
CA LEU A 219 5.39 15.24 -9.09
C LEU A 219 4.99 13.99 -8.29
N LEU A 220 5.70 13.69 -7.20
CA LEU A 220 5.43 12.53 -6.35
C LEU A 220 4.12 12.71 -5.56
N ASP A 221 3.87 13.91 -5.03
CA ASP A 221 2.58 14.25 -4.39
C ASP A 221 1.41 14.07 -5.34
N ARG A 222 1.56 14.53 -6.60
CA ARG A 222 0.54 14.38 -7.64
C ARG A 222 0.28 12.92 -7.97
N ILE A 223 1.33 12.11 -8.14
CA ILE A 223 1.18 10.68 -8.45
C ILE A 223 0.47 9.95 -7.31
N GLU A 224 0.85 10.18 -6.05
CA GLU A 224 0.19 9.52 -4.90
C GLU A 224 -1.29 9.96 -4.80
N SER A 225 -1.60 11.25 -4.97
CA SER A 225 -2.99 11.73 -4.95
C SER A 225 -3.81 11.14 -6.10
N GLN A 226 -3.26 11.10 -7.31
CA GLN A 226 -3.93 10.46 -8.45
C GLN A 226 -4.17 8.97 -8.22
N ALA A 227 -3.20 8.26 -7.63
CA ALA A 227 -3.33 6.84 -7.31
C ALA A 227 -4.42 6.58 -6.25
N LEU A 228 -4.48 7.40 -5.20
CA LEU A 228 -5.49 7.32 -4.15
C LEU A 228 -6.89 7.69 -4.67
N CYS A 229 -7.00 8.75 -5.46
CA CYS A 229 -8.24 9.15 -6.12
C CYS A 229 -8.75 8.05 -7.07
N ALA A 230 -7.87 7.47 -7.89
CA ALA A 230 -8.22 6.35 -8.76
C ALA A 230 -8.68 5.13 -7.96
N ALA A 231 -8.01 4.81 -6.85
CA ALA A 231 -8.42 3.72 -5.95
C ALA A 231 -9.80 3.98 -5.31
N LEU A 232 -10.05 5.20 -4.85
CA LEU A 232 -11.34 5.60 -4.27
C LEU A 232 -12.48 5.46 -5.28
N ILE A 233 -12.27 5.97 -6.50
CA ILE A 233 -13.25 5.85 -7.58
C ILE A 233 -13.48 4.39 -7.93
N GLY A 234 -12.42 3.58 -8.05
CA GLY A 234 -12.53 2.14 -8.26
C GLY A 234 -13.39 1.45 -7.18
N LEU A 235 -13.18 1.79 -5.91
CA LEU A 235 -13.98 1.26 -4.80
C LEU A 235 -15.45 1.68 -4.88
N LEU A 236 -15.74 2.94 -5.21
CA LEU A 236 -17.12 3.44 -5.36
C LEU A 236 -17.84 2.77 -6.52
N LEU A 237 -17.14 2.52 -7.63
CA LEU A 237 -17.69 1.81 -8.79
C LEU A 237 -17.93 0.33 -8.52
N VAL A 238 -17.09 -0.31 -7.72
CA VAL A 238 -17.37 -1.68 -7.26
C VAL A 238 -18.57 -1.66 -6.31
N ALA A 239 -18.64 -0.69 -5.38
CA ALA A 239 -19.75 -0.57 -4.43
C ALA A 239 -21.10 -0.32 -5.13
N SER A 240 -21.15 0.45 -6.21
CA SER A 240 -22.39 0.68 -6.97
C SER A 240 -22.96 -0.60 -7.58
N LEU A 241 -22.13 -1.62 -7.86
CA LEU A 241 -22.59 -2.94 -8.33
C LEU A 241 -23.32 -3.74 -7.25
N PHE A 242 -23.08 -3.46 -5.96
CA PHE A 242 -23.72 -4.16 -4.84
C PHE A 242 -25.05 -3.53 -4.41
N ILE A 243 -25.33 -2.29 -4.81
CA ILE A 243 -26.61 -1.64 -4.53
C ILE A 243 -27.67 -2.21 -5.48
N LYS A 244 -28.72 -2.84 -4.94
CA LYS A 244 -29.88 -3.26 -5.73
C LYS A 244 -30.68 -2.03 -6.14
N TRP A 245 -30.42 -1.53 -7.34
CA TRP A 245 -31.20 -0.44 -7.92
C TRP A 245 -32.50 -0.96 -8.54
N PRO A 246 -33.63 -0.25 -8.36
CA PRO A 246 -34.92 -0.68 -8.88
C PRO A 246 -35.06 -0.57 -10.42
N PHE A 247 -34.18 0.17 -11.10
CA PHE A 247 -34.26 0.42 -12.54
C PHE A 247 -33.06 -0.19 -13.27
N MET A 248 -33.29 -1.32 -13.97
CA MET A 248 -32.42 -1.95 -14.98
C MET A 248 -31.00 -2.38 -14.54
N PRO A 249 -30.74 -3.68 -14.32
CA PRO A 249 -29.44 -4.17 -13.84
C PRO A 249 -28.28 -3.94 -14.81
N TYR A 250 -28.50 -3.91 -16.13
CA TYR A 250 -27.43 -3.79 -17.13
C TYR A 250 -26.87 -2.36 -17.30
N ALA A 251 -27.70 -1.35 -17.08
CA ALA A 251 -27.29 0.05 -17.24
C ALA A 251 -26.21 0.45 -16.22
N ILE A 252 -26.22 -0.17 -15.03
CA ILE A 252 -25.27 0.11 -13.94
C ILE A 252 -23.87 -0.42 -14.28
N TYR A 253 -23.77 -1.61 -14.86
CA TYR A 253 -22.48 -2.14 -15.31
C TYR A 253 -21.88 -1.28 -16.41
N LEU A 254 -22.68 -0.87 -17.40
CA LEU A 254 -22.24 0.01 -18.49
C LEU A 254 -21.83 1.39 -17.99
N THR A 255 -22.62 2.00 -17.09
CA THR A 255 -22.29 3.32 -16.52
C THR A 255 -21.08 3.26 -15.59
N SER A 256 -20.95 2.21 -14.78
CA SER A 256 -19.81 2.05 -13.88
C SER A 256 -18.52 1.78 -14.67
N CYS A 257 -18.59 0.94 -15.71
CA CYS A 257 -17.47 0.69 -16.62
C CYS A 257 -17.10 1.96 -17.41
N GLY A 258 -18.12 2.70 -17.89
CA GLY A 258 -17.93 3.99 -18.54
C GLY A 258 -17.26 5.03 -17.64
N MET A 259 -17.71 5.17 -16.39
CA MET A 259 -17.09 6.06 -15.41
C MET A 259 -15.65 5.64 -15.08
N LEU A 260 -15.37 4.35 -14.92
CA LEU A 260 -14.00 3.85 -14.73
C LEU A 260 -13.10 4.25 -15.90
N CYS A 261 -13.57 4.04 -17.14
CA CYS A 261 -12.85 4.41 -18.36
C CYS A 261 -12.63 5.92 -18.45
N VAL A 262 -13.64 6.73 -18.14
CA VAL A 262 -13.53 8.20 -18.17
C VAL A 262 -12.55 8.71 -17.12
N VAL A 263 -12.58 8.16 -15.91
CA VAL A 263 -11.68 8.58 -14.83
C VAL A 263 -10.25 8.15 -15.13
N THR A 264 -10.03 6.91 -15.56
CA THR A 264 -8.69 6.43 -15.91
C THR A 264 -8.12 7.16 -17.13
N ALA A 265 -8.94 7.41 -18.16
CA ALA A 265 -8.54 8.22 -19.32
C ALA A 265 -8.29 9.67 -18.92
N GLY A 266 -9.14 10.26 -18.08
CA GLY A 266 -9.00 11.63 -17.58
C GLY A 266 -7.73 11.83 -16.76
N ALA A 267 -7.44 10.91 -15.83
CA ALA A 267 -6.21 10.89 -15.06
C ALA A 267 -4.97 10.75 -15.98
N TYR A 268 -5.03 9.85 -16.97
CA TYR A 268 -3.95 9.65 -17.94
C TYR A 268 -3.73 10.89 -18.83
N LEU A 269 -4.79 11.50 -19.35
CA LEU A 269 -4.72 12.71 -20.15
C LEU A 269 -4.21 13.89 -19.34
N HIS A 270 -4.68 14.05 -18.11
CA HIS A 270 -4.19 15.06 -17.17
C HIS A 270 -2.68 14.88 -16.90
N PHE A 271 -2.22 13.64 -16.69
CA PHE A 271 -0.80 13.32 -16.55
C PHE A 271 0.02 13.71 -17.80
N LEU A 272 -0.47 13.36 -19.00
CA LEU A 272 0.19 13.70 -20.26
C LEU A 272 0.23 15.21 -20.54
N PHE A 273 -0.85 15.93 -20.26
CA PHE A 273 -0.92 17.36 -20.49
C PHE A 273 -0.05 18.12 -19.50
N TRP A 274 -0.13 17.81 -18.20
CA TRP A 274 0.62 18.56 -17.20
C TRP A 274 2.11 18.20 -17.19
N GLY A 275 2.47 16.95 -17.54
CA GLY A 275 3.87 16.55 -17.69
C GLY A 275 4.65 17.37 -18.73
N ARG A 276 3.96 18.02 -19.67
CA ARG A 276 4.56 18.91 -20.67
C ARG A 276 4.82 20.35 -20.18
N PHE A 277 4.19 20.81 -19.11
CA PHE A 277 4.27 22.21 -18.65
C PHE A 277 5.19 22.42 -17.44
N THR A 278 5.85 21.37 -16.96
CA THR A 278 6.70 21.42 -15.76
C THR A 278 8.16 21.03 -16.01
N ILE A 279 8.58 21.00 -17.28
CA ILE A 279 9.99 20.97 -17.73
C ILE A 279 10.34 22.39 -18.19
#